data_AF-A0A6D2J660-F1
#
_entry.id   AF-A0A6D2J660-F1
#
_cell.length_a   1.000
_cell.length_b   1.000
_cell.length_c   1.000
_cell.angle_alpha   90.00
_cell.angle_beta   90.00
_cell.angle_gamma   90.00
#
_symmetry.space_group_name_H-M   'P 1'
#
loop_
_entity.id
_entity.type
_entity.pdbx_description
1 polymer ?
#
loop_
_entity_poly.entity_id
_entity_poly.type
_entity_poly.pdbx_seq_one_letter_code
_entity_poly.pdbx_strand_id
1 'polypeptide(L)'
;MLERLANHPFYCFLDGYSGFFQIPIHPNDQEKTTFTCPYGTFAYRRMPFGLCNAPATFQRCMTSIFSDLIEEMVEVFMDDFSVYGASFSSCLSNLCRVLQRCEETNLVLNWEKCHFMVREGIVLGHKISEKGIELDRAKVDVMLQLPVPKTVKDIRSFLGHAGFYRRFIKDFSKIARPLTRLLCKETDFEFDEECHKSWTLLKDALVSAPIVQAPNWDHPFEIMCDASDYAVGAVLGQKIDKKLNVILIYPYLSCFYQDRYLSHDPRRSGKRSFGSLVGPELIFYQDMSDERLSRAHGDFDGSRGPRYRAQGLGSS
;
A
#
# COMPACT_ATOMS: atom_id res chain seq x y z
N MET A 1 3.64 1.98 7.05
CA MET A 1 4.24 0.64 7.03
C MET A 1 5.34 0.52 5.98
N LEU A 2 5.11 0.15 4.71
CA LEU A 2 6.23 -0.08 3.75
C LEU A 2 7.18 1.11 3.60
N GLU A 3 6.63 2.33 3.58
CA GLU A 3 7.41 3.57 3.53
C GLU A 3 8.33 3.76 4.73
N ARG A 4 7.94 3.30 5.91
CA ARG A 4 8.77 3.37 7.13
C ARG A 4 9.84 2.28 7.17
N LEU A 5 9.58 1.15 6.51
CA LEU A 5 10.55 0.08 6.38
C LEU A 5 11.64 0.40 5.36
N ALA A 6 11.40 1.29 4.40
CA ALA A 6 12.41 1.65 3.42
C ALA A 6 13.53 2.51 4.02
N ASN A 7 14.68 2.55 3.32
CA ASN A 7 15.86 3.35 3.67
C ASN A 7 16.65 2.90 4.91
N HIS A 8 16.40 1.69 5.43
CA HIS A 8 17.27 1.09 6.45
C HIS A 8 18.32 0.16 5.84
N PRO A 9 19.55 0.11 6.39
CA PRO A 9 20.62 -0.75 5.89
C PRO A 9 20.52 -2.21 6.37
N PHE A 10 19.85 -2.47 7.50
CA PHE A 10 19.74 -3.80 8.11
C PHE A 10 18.32 -4.11 8.55
N TYR A 11 17.91 -5.35 8.30
CA TYR A 11 16.61 -5.90 8.61
C TYR A 11 16.70 -7.28 9.24
N CYS A 12 15.73 -7.60 10.09
CA CYS A 12 15.39 -8.96 10.47
C CYS A 12 13.91 -9.18 10.17
N PHE A 13 13.61 -10.15 9.32
CA PHE A 13 12.25 -10.56 9.01
C PHE A 13 11.92 -11.82 9.82
N LEU A 14 10.90 -11.74 10.66
CA LEU A 14 10.44 -12.85 11.49
C LEU A 14 9.04 -13.25 11.05
N ASP A 15 8.73 -14.54 11.14
CA ASP A 15 7.44 -15.13 10.76
C ASP A 15 6.80 -15.77 11.99
N GLY A 16 5.54 -15.46 12.28
CA GLY A 16 4.75 -16.08 13.34
C GLY A 16 4.40 -17.52 13.01
N TYR A 17 4.76 -18.47 13.88
CA TYR A 17 4.46 -19.88 13.65
C TYR A 17 2.97 -20.17 13.74
N SER A 18 2.33 -20.56 12.63
CA SER A 18 0.91 -20.92 12.61
C SER A 18 0.02 -19.84 13.26
N GLY A 19 0.28 -18.58 12.92
CA GLY A 19 -0.29 -17.36 13.51
C GLY A 19 -1.60 -17.51 14.27
N PHE A 20 -2.69 -17.76 13.54
CA PHE A 20 -4.03 -17.78 14.13
C PHE A 20 -4.20 -18.81 15.26
N PHE A 21 -3.56 -19.98 15.17
CA PHE A 21 -3.66 -20.99 16.22
C PHE A 21 -2.99 -20.60 17.55
N GLN A 22 -2.22 -19.51 17.57
CA GLN A 22 -1.66 -18.96 18.80
C GLN A 22 -2.72 -18.18 19.61
N ILE A 23 -3.77 -17.65 18.98
CA ILE A 23 -4.78 -16.83 19.67
C ILE A 23 -5.90 -17.71 20.23
N PRO A 24 -6.19 -17.62 21.55
CA PRO A 24 -7.32 -18.34 22.15
C PRO A 24 -8.67 -17.75 21.74
N ILE A 25 -9.64 -18.64 21.48
CA ILE A 25 -11.04 -18.23 21.29
C ILE A 25 -11.70 -18.11 22.66
N HIS A 26 -12.46 -17.04 22.84
CA HIS A 26 -13.25 -16.84 24.05
C HIS A 26 -14.17 -18.06 24.30
N PRO A 27 -14.26 -18.61 25.53
CA PRO A 27 -14.98 -19.86 25.79
C PRO A 27 -16.42 -19.90 25.24
N ASN A 28 -17.15 -18.78 25.34
CA ASN A 28 -18.53 -18.67 24.84
C ASN A 28 -18.66 -18.71 23.32
N ASP A 29 -17.57 -18.51 22.57
CA ASP A 29 -17.57 -18.50 21.10
C ASP A 29 -16.97 -19.79 20.50
N GLN A 30 -16.42 -20.69 21.33
CA GLN A 30 -15.79 -21.94 20.84
C GLN A 30 -16.81 -22.84 20.13
N GLU A 31 -18.05 -22.91 20.62
CA GLU A 31 -19.13 -23.69 20.00
C GLU A 31 -19.46 -23.25 18.56
N LYS A 32 -19.16 -22.00 18.19
CA LYS A 32 -19.38 -21.50 16.82
C LYS A 32 -18.34 -22.04 15.83
N THR A 33 -17.24 -22.58 16.34
CA THR A 33 -16.16 -23.19 15.55
C THR A 33 -16.26 -24.72 15.50
N THR A 34 -17.43 -25.25 15.84
CA THR A 34 -17.66 -26.68 15.88
C THR A 34 -17.64 -27.29 14.49
N PHE A 35 -16.98 -28.43 14.36
CA PHE A 35 -16.96 -29.24 13.14
C PHE A 35 -17.23 -30.71 13.48
N THR A 36 -17.80 -31.44 12.52
CA THR A 36 -18.11 -32.86 12.66
C THR A 36 -17.19 -33.68 11.78
N CYS A 37 -16.60 -34.71 12.36
CA CYS A 37 -15.87 -35.75 11.64
C CYS A 37 -16.46 -37.12 12.00
N PRO A 38 -16.09 -38.21 11.30
CA PRO A 38 -16.59 -39.56 11.61
C PRO A 38 -16.37 -40.03 13.05
N TYR A 39 -15.44 -39.39 13.78
CA TYR A 39 -15.10 -39.70 15.17
C TYR A 39 -15.85 -38.85 16.20
N GLY A 40 -16.70 -37.90 15.77
CA GLY A 40 -17.51 -37.06 16.64
C GLY A 40 -17.49 -35.58 16.27
N THR A 41 -18.01 -34.78 17.20
CA THR A 41 -18.14 -33.33 17.05
C THR A 41 -17.12 -32.64 17.95
N PHE A 42 -16.28 -31.79 17.36
CA PHE A 42 -15.17 -31.11 18.05
C PHE A 42 -15.28 -29.60 17.84
N ALA A 43 -14.80 -28.82 18.80
CA ALA A 43 -14.74 -27.37 18.73
C ALA A 43 -13.29 -26.89 18.87
N TYR A 44 -12.92 -25.82 18.18
CA TYR A 44 -11.60 -25.24 18.30
C TYR A 44 -11.46 -24.41 19.58
N ARG A 45 -10.35 -24.61 20.29
CA ARG A 45 -9.96 -23.77 21.44
C ARG A 45 -9.13 -22.55 21.04
N ARG A 46 -8.51 -22.61 19.87
CA ARG A 46 -7.64 -21.59 19.28
C ARG A 46 -8.17 -21.21 17.91
N MET A 47 -7.90 -20.00 17.46
CA MET A 47 -8.51 -19.45 16.25
C MET A 47 -8.12 -20.26 14.99
N PRO A 48 -9.06 -21.00 14.35
CA PRO A 48 -8.77 -21.74 13.15
C PRO A 48 -8.70 -20.83 11.92
N PHE A 49 -8.05 -21.33 10.87
CA PHE A 49 -8.12 -20.73 9.55
C PHE A 49 -9.56 -20.76 9.01
N GLY A 50 -9.93 -19.75 8.21
CA GLY A 50 -11.24 -19.64 7.56
C GLY A 50 -12.27 -18.78 8.29
N LEU A 51 -12.00 -18.34 9.52
CA LEU A 51 -12.85 -17.35 10.19
C LEU A 51 -12.71 -15.98 9.53
N CYS A 52 -13.85 -15.36 9.18
CA CYS A 52 -13.90 -14.08 8.47
C CYS A 52 -13.15 -12.95 9.17
N ASN A 53 -13.18 -12.93 10.52
CA ASN A 53 -12.56 -11.88 11.34
C ASN A 53 -11.19 -12.30 11.91
N ALA A 54 -10.68 -13.50 11.62
CA ALA A 54 -9.41 -13.96 12.18
C ALA A 54 -8.24 -13.02 11.87
N PRO A 55 -8.03 -12.55 10.62
CA PRO A 55 -6.96 -11.62 10.30
C PRO A 55 -7.06 -10.29 11.06
N ALA A 56 -8.26 -9.75 11.18
CA ALA A 56 -8.49 -8.48 11.87
C ALA A 56 -8.24 -8.59 13.39
N THR A 57 -8.69 -9.69 14.01
CA THR A 57 -8.41 -9.97 15.42
C THR A 57 -6.93 -10.20 15.66
N PHE A 58 -6.26 -10.91 14.76
CA PHE A 58 -4.83 -11.17 14.84
C PHE A 58 -4.01 -9.88 14.76
N GLN A 59 -4.29 -9.02 13.78
CA GLN A 59 -3.63 -7.72 13.65
C GLN A 59 -3.82 -6.86 14.91
N ARG A 60 -5.03 -6.84 15.49
CA ARG A 60 -5.30 -6.09 16.74
C ARG A 60 -4.49 -6.62 17.91
N CYS A 61 -4.38 -7.95 18.04
CA CYS A 61 -3.57 -8.59 19.05
C CYS A 61 -2.09 -8.22 18.91
N MET A 62 -1.53 -8.33 17.70
CA MET A 62 -0.14 -7.94 17.44
C MET A 62 0.10 -6.45 17.69
N THR A 63 -0.81 -5.60 17.24
CA THR A 63 -0.71 -4.15 17.50
C THR A 63 -0.74 -3.85 19.00
N SER A 64 -1.51 -4.60 19.79
CA SER A 64 -1.54 -4.44 21.25
C SER A 64 -0.25 -4.90 21.91
N ILE A 65 0.31 -6.03 21.49
CA ILE A 65 1.54 -6.63 22.07
C ILE A 65 2.76 -5.75 21.79
N PHE A 66 2.85 -5.20 20.59
CA PHE A 66 4.00 -4.42 20.13
C PHE A 66 3.70 -2.91 20.07
N SER A 67 2.64 -2.43 20.73
CA SER A 67 2.18 -1.03 20.63
C SER A 67 3.25 0.02 20.93
N ASP A 68 4.17 -0.27 21.84
CA ASP A 68 5.31 0.56 22.25
C ASP A 68 6.54 0.40 21.34
N LEU A 69 6.57 -0.62 20.48
CA LEU A 69 7.71 -0.93 19.61
C LEU A 69 7.41 -0.63 18.14
N ILE A 70 6.13 -0.61 17.77
CA ILE A 70 5.64 -0.31 16.42
C ILE A 70 6.00 1.14 16.06
N GLU A 71 6.31 1.38 14.78
CA GLU A 71 6.75 2.66 14.22
C GLU A 71 8.18 3.11 14.59
N GLU A 72 8.77 2.58 15.66
CA GLU A 72 10.13 2.92 16.09
C GLU A 72 11.17 1.88 15.66
N MET A 73 10.88 0.59 15.88
CA MET A 73 11.87 -0.47 15.67
C MET A 73 11.34 -1.71 14.93
N VAL A 74 10.02 -1.90 14.94
CA VAL A 74 9.37 -3.01 14.26
C VAL A 74 8.12 -2.52 13.55
N GLU A 75 7.82 -3.12 12.40
CA GLU A 75 6.49 -3.03 11.79
C GLU A 75 5.92 -4.44 11.71
N VAL A 76 4.68 -4.60 12.13
CA VAL A 76 4.02 -5.91 12.20
C VAL A 76 2.79 -5.90 11.32
N PHE A 77 2.74 -6.86 10.39
CA PHE A 77 1.59 -7.10 9.54
C PHE A 77 1.18 -8.56 9.58
N MET A 78 0.07 -8.84 10.26
CA MET A 78 -0.33 -10.19 10.57
C MET A 78 0.87 -10.98 11.13
N ASP A 79 1.25 -12.08 10.48
CA ASP A 79 2.34 -12.98 10.89
C ASP A 79 3.74 -12.47 10.54
N ASP A 80 3.85 -11.42 9.71
CA ASP A 80 5.12 -10.89 9.24
C ASP A 80 5.60 -9.77 10.18
N PHE A 81 6.75 -9.99 10.83
CA PHE A 81 7.43 -8.99 11.65
C PHE A 81 8.66 -8.48 10.90
N SER A 82 8.73 -7.18 10.71
CA SER A 82 9.86 -6.53 10.06
C SER A 82 10.57 -5.64 11.08
N VAL A 83 11.68 -6.13 11.62
CA VAL A 83 12.56 -5.37 12.52
C VAL A 83 13.64 -4.70 11.68
N TYR A 84 13.94 -3.44 11.96
CA TYR A 84 14.91 -2.65 11.21
C TYR A 84 15.78 -1.81 12.12
N GLY A 85 16.92 -1.34 11.60
CA GLY A 85 17.82 -0.47 12.34
C GLY A 85 18.80 0.28 11.44
N ALA A 86 19.25 1.45 11.91
CA ALA A 86 20.21 2.30 11.18
C ALA A 86 21.64 1.73 11.16
N SER A 87 21.94 0.76 12.01
CA SER A 87 23.23 0.06 12.07
C SER A 87 23.03 -1.38 12.52
N PHE A 88 24.04 -2.23 12.31
CA PHE A 88 24.01 -3.62 12.76
C PHE A 88 23.75 -3.74 14.27
N SER A 89 24.43 -2.92 15.08
CA SER A 89 24.26 -2.94 16.53
C SER A 89 22.87 -2.48 16.96
N SER A 90 22.33 -1.44 16.33
CA SER A 90 20.96 -0.96 16.58
C SER A 90 19.93 -2.02 16.19
N CYS A 91 20.06 -2.65 15.01
CA CYS A 91 19.17 -3.70 14.57
C CYS A 91 19.22 -4.93 15.50
N LEU A 92 20.39 -5.26 16.04
CA LEU A 92 20.55 -6.37 16.98
C LEU A 92 19.87 -6.07 18.31
N SER A 93 20.05 -4.86 18.84
CA SER A 93 19.36 -4.42 20.05
C SER A 93 17.84 -4.43 19.87
N ASN A 94 17.35 -3.95 18.74
CA ASN A 94 15.93 -3.97 18.38
C ASN A 94 15.39 -5.41 18.31
N LEU A 95 16.13 -6.31 17.65
CA LEU A 95 15.78 -7.72 17.57
C LEU A 95 15.68 -8.36 18.97
N CYS A 96 16.64 -8.10 19.86
CA CYS A 96 16.61 -8.61 21.23
C CYS A 96 15.35 -8.17 21.98
N ARG A 97 14.96 -6.89 21.87
CA ARG A 97 13.73 -6.35 22.49
C ARG A 97 12.47 -7.03 21.94
N VAL A 98 12.41 -7.24 20.63
CA VAL A 98 11.28 -7.90 19.96
C VAL A 98 11.19 -9.36 20.39
N LEU A 99 12.31 -10.10 20.41
CA LEU A 99 12.34 -11.50 20.85
C LEU A 99 11.96 -11.64 22.32
N GLN A 100 12.42 -10.74 23.19
CA GLN A 100 12.02 -10.71 24.60
C GLN A 100 10.50 -10.52 24.73
N ARG A 101 9.90 -9.61 23.94
CA ARG A 101 8.44 -9.42 23.94
C ARG A 101 7.70 -10.66 23.44
N CYS A 102 8.24 -11.37 22.45
CA CYS A 102 7.67 -12.64 21.99
C CYS A 102 7.68 -13.68 23.12
N GLU A 103 8.76 -13.77 23.89
CA GLU A 103 8.86 -14.69 25.03
C GLU A 103 7.85 -14.33 26.13
N GLU A 104 7.76 -13.05 26.51
CA GLU A 104 6.80 -12.55 27.52
C GLU A 104 5.35 -12.85 27.15
N THR A 105 5.02 -12.81 25.85
CA THR A 105 3.65 -13.01 25.35
C THR A 105 3.38 -14.43 24.86
N ASN A 106 4.34 -15.35 25.00
CA ASN A 106 4.29 -16.72 24.49
C ASN A 106 3.99 -16.80 22.99
N LEU A 107 4.51 -15.83 22.22
CA LEU A 107 4.43 -15.83 20.78
C LEU A 107 5.56 -16.68 20.18
N VAL A 108 5.18 -17.70 19.42
CA VAL A 108 6.12 -18.62 18.77
C VAL A 108 6.42 -18.14 17.36
N LEU A 109 7.71 -18.06 17.03
CA LEU A 109 8.20 -17.71 15.70
C LEU A 109 8.66 -18.96 14.94
N ASN A 110 8.52 -18.93 13.62
CA ASN A 110 8.99 -19.98 12.72
C ASN A 110 10.44 -19.72 12.29
N TRP A 111 11.38 -20.41 12.92
CA TRP A 111 12.81 -20.20 12.66
C TRP A 111 13.21 -20.47 11.21
N GLU A 112 12.55 -21.38 10.49
CA GLU A 112 12.88 -21.73 9.10
C GLU A 112 12.59 -20.58 8.11
N LYS A 113 11.61 -19.75 8.44
CA LYS A 113 11.19 -18.59 7.63
C LYS A 113 11.76 -17.27 8.16
N CYS A 114 12.45 -17.29 9.30
CA CYS A 114 13.09 -16.10 9.84
C CYS A 114 14.40 -15.80 9.08
N HIS A 115 14.58 -14.54 8.70
CA HIS A 115 15.79 -14.03 8.09
C HIS A 115 16.40 -12.96 9.00
N PHE A 116 17.66 -13.16 9.40
CA PHE A 116 18.32 -12.29 10.36
C PHE A 116 19.43 -11.47 9.68
N MET A 117 19.52 -10.18 10.03
CA MET A 117 20.60 -9.27 9.62
C MET A 117 20.82 -9.19 8.11
N VAL A 118 19.72 -9.19 7.35
CA VAL A 118 19.75 -9.04 5.89
C VAL A 118 19.70 -7.56 5.49
N ARG A 119 20.21 -7.24 4.30
CA ARG A 119 20.18 -5.86 3.75
C ARG A 119 18.94 -5.56 2.92
N GLU A 120 18.26 -6.60 2.47
CA GLU A 120 17.04 -6.53 1.68
C GLU A 120 16.16 -7.73 1.99
N GLY A 121 14.85 -7.59 1.77
CA GLY A 121 13.91 -8.71 1.87
C GLY A 121 12.55 -8.37 1.28
N ILE A 122 11.67 -9.38 1.23
CA ILE A 122 10.36 -9.27 0.61
C ILE A 122 9.31 -9.10 1.71
N VAL A 123 8.60 -7.98 1.67
CA VAL A 123 7.50 -7.65 2.61
C VAL A 123 6.28 -7.27 1.79
N LEU A 124 5.15 -7.96 1.99
CA LEU A 124 3.89 -7.70 1.29
C LEU A 124 4.02 -7.65 -0.24
N GLY A 125 4.87 -8.53 -0.81
CA GLY A 125 5.12 -8.59 -2.25
C GLY A 125 5.93 -7.42 -2.81
N HIS A 126 6.60 -6.65 -1.95
CA HIS A 126 7.55 -5.61 -2.32
C HIS A 126 8.93 -5.96 -1.78
N LYS A 127 9.96 -5.69 -2.58
CA LYS A 127 11.33 -5.82 -2.13
C LYS A 127 11.75 -4.54 -1.44
N ILE A 128 12.09 -4.63 -0.15
CA ILE A 128 12.52 -3.52 0.68
C ILE A 128 14.04 -3.54 0.80
N SER A 129 14.67 -2.38 0.65
CA SER A 129 16.11 -2.20 0.77
C SER A 129 16.46 -0.78 1.24
N GLU A 130 17.74 -0.54 1.49
CA GLU A 130 18.29 0.80 1.75
C GLU A 130 18.00 1.79 0.61
N LYS A 131 17.86 1.32 -0.62
CA LYS A 131 17.58 2.18 -1.78
C LYS A 131 16.12 2.65 -1.85
N GLY A 132 15.23 1.96 -1.15
CA GLY A 132 13.79 2.18 -1.19
C GLY A 132 12.99 0.90 -1.42
N ILE A 133 11.81 1.09 -1.99
CA ILE A 133 10.80 0.06 -2.26
C ILE A 133 10.86 -0.30 -3.75
N GLU A 134 11.10 -1.58 -4.02
CA GLU A 134 11.12 -2.17 -5.34
C GLU A 134 9.97 -3.18 -5.50
N LEU A 135 9.62 -3.47 -6.74
CA LEU A 135 8.70 -4.57 -7.06
C LEU A 135 9.40 -5.92 -6.88
N ASP A 136 8.68 -6.90 -6.35
CA ASP A 136 9.17 -8.28 -6.33
C ASP A 136 9.24 -8.82 -7.76
N ARG A 137 10.46 -9.09 -8.23
CA ARG A 137 10.72 -9.62 -9.58
C ARG A 137 9.97 -10.92 -9.83
N ALA A 138 9.84 -11.79 -8.84
CA ALA A 138 9.12 -13.05 -9.01
C ALA A 138 7.64 -12.81 -9.36
N LYS A 139 7.02 -11.78 -8.78
CA LYS A 139 5.64 -11.38 -9.10
C LYS A 139 5.54 -10.72 -10.47
N VAL A 140 6.52 -9.89 -10.83
CA VAL A 140 6.59 -9.26 -12.16
C VAL A 140 6.73 -10.33 -13.25
N ASP A 141 7.62 -11.31 -13.06
CA ASP A 141 7.85 -12.39 -14.02
C ASP A 141 6.59 -13.23 -14.27
N VAL A 142 5.84 -13.53 -13.20
CA VAL A 142 4.53 -14.20 -13.33
C VAL A 142 3.56 -13.35 -14.15
N MET A 143 3.52 -12.03 -13.93
CA MET A 143 2.67 -11.13 -14.71
C MET A 143 3.09 -11.05 -16.19
N LEU A 144 4.38 -11.11 -16.49
CA LEU A 144 4.91 -11.11 -17.86
C LEU A 144 4.51 -12.38 -18.62
N GLN A 145 4.51 -13.52 -17.93
CA GLN A 145 4.15 -14.82 -18.50
C GLN A 145 2.64 -15.02 -18.72
N LEU A 146 1.79 -14.13 -18.20
CA LEU A 146 0.34 -14.24 -18.39
C LEU A 146 -0.03 -14.17 -19.87
N PRO A 147 -0.89 -15.08 -20.37
CA PRO A 147 -1.38 -15.05 -21.74
C PRO A 147 -2.29 -13.83 -21.97
N VAL A 148 -2.53 -13.52 -23.24
CA VAL A 148 -3.47 -12.46 -23.62
C VAL A 148 -4.86 -12.77 -23.04
N PRO A 149 -5.50 -11.84 -22.32
CA PRO A 149 -6.83 -12.05 -21.74
C PRO A 149 -7.87 -12.38 -22.81
N LYS A 150 -8.63 -13.46 -22.62
CA LYS A 150 -9.69 -13.86 -23.56
C LYS A 150 -11.09 -13.67 -23.00
N THR A 151 -11.20 -13.38 -21.70
CA THR A 151 -12.47 -13.19 -21.01
C THR A 151 -12.46 -11.96 -20.12
N VAL A 152 -13.66 -11.45 -19.80
CA VAL A 152 -13.85 -10.37 -18.81
C VAL A 152 -13.26 -10.73 -17.45
N LYS A 153 -13.29 -12.02 -17.06
CA LYS A 153 -12.70 -12.51 -15.81
C LYS A 153 -11.17 -12.37 -15.83
N ASP A 154 -10.54 -12.68 -16.95
CA ASP A 154 -9.09 -12.58 -17.11
C ASP A 154 -8.64 -11.11 -17.04
N ILE A 155 -9.37 -10.20 -17.69
CA ILE A 155 -9.09 -8.76 -17.61
C ILE A 155 -9.25 -8.25 -16.18
N ARG A 156 -10.31 -8.65 -15.49
CA ARG A 156 -10.54 -8.26 -14.09
C ARG A 156 -9.42 -8.76 -13.17
N SER A 157 -8.96 -9.99 -13.37
CA SER A 157 -7.83 -10.55 -12.63
C SER A 157 -6.54 -9.78 -12.94
N PHE A 158 -6.22 -9.55 -14.22
CA PHE A 158 -5.04 -8.80 -14.65
C PHE A 158 -5.01 -7.37 -14.09
N LEU A 159 -6.12 -6.63 -14.22
CA LEU A 159 -6.23 -5.27 -13.68
C LEU A 159 -6.20 -5.25 -12.15
N GLY A 160 -6.68 -6.30 -11.48
CA GLY A 160 -6.54 -6.46 -10.03
C GLY A 160 -5.07 -6.58 -9.62
N HIS A 161 -4.30 -7.43 -10.31
CA HIS A 161 -2.86 -7.58 -10.07
C HIS A 161 -2.06 -6.33 -10.43
N ALA A 162 -2.28 -5.76 -11.62
CA ALA A 162 -1.61 -4.54 -12.05
C ALA A 162 -2.00 -3.34 -11.17
N GLY A 163 -3.24 -3.30 -10.69
CA GLY A 163 -3.75 -2.27 -9.79
C GLY A 163 -3.06 -2.25 -8.42
N PHE A 164 -2.56 -3.40 -7.94
CA PHE A 164 -1.75 -3.47 -6.72
C PHE A 164 -0.45 -2.65 -6.87
N TYR A 165 0.15 -2.68 -8.06
CA TYR A 165 1.39 -1.97 -8.41
C TYR A 165 1.18 -0.61 -9.07
N ARG A 166 -0.07 -0.10 -9.10
CA ARG A 166 -0.41 1.20 -9.75
C ARG A 166 0.45 2.38 -9.29
N ARG A 167 0.99 2.33 -8.06
CA ARG A 167 1.83 3.39 -7.48
C ARG A 167 3.19 3.54 -8.18
N PHE A 168 3.65 2.49 -8.85
CA PHE A 168 4.94 2.44 -9.58
C PHE A 168 4.77 2.79 -11.06
N ILE A 169 3.54 2.79 -11.58
CA ILE A 169 3.24 3.01 -13.00
C ILE A 169 2.72 4.43 -13.18
N LYS A 170 3.49 5.26 -13.89
CA LYS A 170 3.06 6.60 -14.27
C LYS A 170 1.85 6.52 -15.20
N ASP A 171 0.86 7.39 -14.99
CA ASP A 171 -0.35 7.48 -15.81
C ASP A 171 -1.14 6.15 -15.94
N PHE A 172 -1.05 5.26 -14.94
CA PHE A 172 -1.72 3.94 -14.95
C PHE A 172 -3.18 4.00 -15.39
N SER A 173 -3.95 5.00 -14.93
CA SER A 173 -5.36 5.16 -15.31
C SER A 173 -5.57 5.47 -16.79
N LYS A 174 -4.66 6.21 -17.43
CA LYS A 174 -4.74 6.49 -18.87
C LYS A 174 -4.45 5.21 -19.66
N ILE A 175 -3.42 4.45 -19.24
CA ILE A 175 -3.02 3.19 -19.90
C ILE A 175 -4.06 2.09 -19.69
N ALA A 176 -4.62 1.95 -18.49
CA ALA A 176 -5.60 0.92 -18.16
C ALA A 176 -7.01 1.20 -18.71
N ARG A 177 -7.26 2.37 -19.31
CA ARG A 177 -8.59 2.80 -19.77
C ARG A 177 -9.19 1.83 -20.80
N PRO A 178 -8.50 1.42 -21.88
CA PRO A 178 -9.10 0.54 -22.88
C PRO A 178 -9.48 -0.82 -22.29
N LEU A 179 -8.63 -1.34 -21.39
CA LEU A 179 -8.92 -2.59 -20.65
C LEU A 179 -10.09 -2.44 -19.67
N THR A 180 -10.25 -1.27 -19.05
CA THR A 180 -11.34 -1.01 -18.12
C THR A 180 -12.69 -0.88 -18.85
N ARG A 181 -12.70 -0.37 -20.10
CA ARG A 181 -13.90 -0.33 -20.96
C ARG A 181 -14.51 -1.71 -21.15
N LEU A 182 -13.68 -2.75 -21.26
CA LEU A 182 -14.11 -4.14 -21.41
C LEU A 182 -14.75 -4.75 -20.14
N LEU A 183 -14.72 -4.03 -19.01
CA LEU A 183 -15.41 -4.44 -17.77
C LEU A 183 -16.83 -3.86 -17.63
N CYS A 184 -17.22 -2.93 -18.49
CA CYS A 184 -18.54 -2.29 -18.45
C CYS A 184 -19.65 -3.27 -18.86
N LYS A 185 -20.83 -3.18 -18.21
CA LYS A 185 -21.93 -4.14 -18.36
C LYS A 185 -22.65 -4.10 -19.71
N GLU A 186 -22.38 -3.10 -20.56
CA GLU A 186 -23.06 -2.86 -21.84
C GLU A 186 -22.07 -2.81 -23.02
N THR A 187 -21.01 -3.62 -22.98
CA THR A 187 -19.99 -3.62 -24.03
C THR A 187 -19.67 -5.04 -24.44
N ASP A 188 -19.72 -5.31 -25.75
CA ASP A 188 -19.25 -6.58 -26.30
C ASP A 188 -17.76 -6.75 -26.02
N PHE A 189 -17.38 -7.97 -25.63
CA PHE A 189 -15.97 -8.27 -25.36
C PHE A 189 -15.22 -8.37 -26.69
N GLU A 190 -14.64 -7.26 -27.11
CA GLU A 190 -13.73 -7.20 -28.25
C GLU A 190 -12.35 -6.72 -27.78
N PHE A 191 -11.38 -7.62 -27.80
CA PHE A 191 -10.00 -7.29 -27.47
C PHE A 191 -9.32 -6.68 -28.70
N ASP A 192 -9.55 -5.38 -28.89
CA ASP A 192 -9.03 -4.60 -30.01
C ASP A 192 -7.51 -4.33 -29.90
N GLU A 193 -6.93 -3.75 -30.96
CA GLU A 193 -5.51 -3.36 -30.95
C GLU A 193 -5.17 -2.35 -29.85
N GLU A 194 -6.12 -1.49 -29.44
CA GLU A 194 -5.94 -0.50 -28.39
C GLU A 194 -5.77 -1.18 -27.02
N CYS A 195 -6.56 -2.23 -26.76
CA CYS A 195 -6.45 -3.09 -25.59
C CYS A 195 -5.15 -3.87 -25.60
N HIS A 196 -4.71 -4.40 -26.76
CA HIS A 196 -3.42 -5.07 -26.87
C HIS A 196 -2.26 -4.12 -26.56
N LYS A 197 -2.26 -2.91 -27.15
CA LYS A 197 -1.24 -1.88 -26.88
C LYS A 197 -1.21 -1.52 -25.40
N SER A 198 -2.37 -1.30 -24.79
CA SER A 198 -2.50 -0.99 -23.36
C SER A 198 -1.98 -2.12 -22.47
N TRP A 199 -2.27 -3.37 -22.81
CA TRP A 199 -1.80 -4.53 -22.08
C TRP A 199 -0.29 -4.70 -22.16
N THR A 200 0.31 -4.54 -23.35
CA THR A 200 1.77 -4.56 -23.53
C THR A 200 2.43 -3.40 -22.78
N LEU A 201 1.91 -2.17 -22.89
CA LEU A 201 2.44 -1.01 -22.18
C LEU A 201 2.42 -1.18 -20.65
N LEU A 202 1.36 -1.79 -20.09
CA LEU A 202 1.31 -2.09 -18.65
C LEU A 202 2.37 -3.12 -18.24
N LYS A 203 2.62 -4.14 -19.07
CA LYS A 203 3.68 -5.12 -18.83
C LYS A 203 5.05 -4.47 -18.86
N ASP A 204 5.32 -3.64 -19.86
CA ASP A 204 6.60 -2.93 -19.99
C ASP A 204 6.83 -1.96 -18.82
N ALA A 205 5.79 -1.24 -18.40
CA ALA A 205 5.86 -0.32 -17.27
C ALA A 205 6.14 -1.00 -15.93
N LEU A 206 5.72 -2.26 -15.76
CA LEU A 206 6.05 -3.07 -14.57
C LEU A 206 7.53 -3.48 -14.56
N VAL A 207 8.12 -3.71 -15.73
CA VAL A 207 9.56 -4.03 -15.86
C VAL A 207 10.42 -2.80 -15.64
N SER A 208 10.00 -1.66 -16.17
CA SER A 208 10.72 -0.38 -16.03
C SER A 208 10.34 0.40 -14.78
N ALA A 209 9.63 -0.21 -13.83
CA ALA A 209 9.13 0.46 -12.65
C ALA A 209 10.30 1.06 -11.83
N PRO A 210 10.24 2.37 -11.48
CA PRO A 210 11.29 3.01 -10.69
C PRO A 210 11.26 2.52 -9.24
N ILE A 211 12.42 2.64 -8.58
CA ILE A 211 12.53 2.47 -7.13
C ILE A 211 11.80 3.64 -6.46
N VAL A 212 10.81 3.35 -5.62
CA VAL A 212 10.07 4.37 -4.87
C VAL A 212 10.81 4.60 -3.56
N GLN A 213 11.20 5.84 -3.28
CA GLN A 213 11.87 6.19 -2.04
C GLN A 213 10.85 6.47 -0.93
N ALA A 214 11.24 6.20 0.31
CA ALA A 214 10.45 6.62 1.46
C ALA A 214 10.31 8.15 1.51
N PRO A 215 9.18 8.68 1.99
CA PRO A 215 9.03 10.10 2.26
C PRO A 215 10.04 10.55 3.32
N ASN A 216 10.73 11.66 3.08
CA ASN A 216 11.56 12.33 4.08
C ASN A 216 10.73 13.41 4.80
N TRP A 217 10.37 13.17 6.05
CA TRP A 217 9.51 14.07 6.82
C TRP A 217 10.10 15.46 7.08
N ASP A 218 11.40 15.65 6.89
CA ASP A 218 12.07 16.96 7.05
C ASP A 218 11.92 17.88 5.83
N HIS A 219 11.38 17.38 4.71
CA HIS A 219 11.18 18.14 3.49
C HIS A 219 9.70 18.37 3.18
N PRO A 220 9.34 19.55 2.62
CA PRO A 220 7.96 19.84 2.26
C PRO A 220 7.51 18.92 1.13
N PHE A 221 6.28 18.45 1.23
CA PHE A 221 5.67 17.60 0.22
C PHE A 221 5.09 18.45 -0.90
N GLU A 222 5.33 18.02 -2.14
CA GLU A 222 4.77 18.62 -3.35
C GLU A 222 3.71 17.67 -3.93
N ILE A 223 2.50 18.20 -4.16
CA ILE A 223 1.47 17.51 -4.92
C ILE A 223 1.33 18.17 -6.28
N MET A 224 1.50 17.35 -7.31
CA MET A 224 1.20 17.70 -8.70
C MET A 224 -0.09 16.99 -9.08
N CYS A 225 -1.13 17.75 -9.41
CA CYS A 225 -2.40 17.20 -9.86
C CYS A 225 -2.61 17.52 -11.34
N ASP A 226 -2.95 16.50 -12.13
CA ASP A 226 -3.42 16.61 -13.50
C ASP A 226 -4.82 16.00 -13.60
N ALA A 227 -5.72 16.66 -14.32
CA ALA A 227 -7.07 16.19 -14.53
C ALA A 227 -7.45 16.38 -15.99
N SER A 228 -7.90 15.30 -16.61
CA SER A 228 -8.54 15.27 -17.93
C SER A 228 -10.01 14.93 -17.78
N ASP A 229 -10.79 15.09 -18.85
CA ASP A 229 -12.22 14.73 -18.88
C ASP A 229 -12.49 13.26 -18.48
N TYR A 230 -11.48 12.41 -18.58
CA TYR A 230 -11.60 10.96 -18.40
C TYR A 230 -10.78 10.38 -17.23
N ALA A 231 -9.80 11.12 -16.70
CA ALA A 231 -8.90 10.62 -15.65
C ALA A 231 -8.35 11.75 -14.79
N VAL A 232 -8.21 11.48 -13.49
CA VAL A 232 -7.52 12.34 -12.52
C VAL A 232 -6.26 11.61 -12.06
N GLY A 233 -5.12 12.26 -12.22
CA GLY A 233 -3.83 11.80 -11.71
C GLY A 233 -3.32 12.78 -10.66
N ALA A 234 -2.78 12.26 -9.57
CA ALA A 234 -2.02 13.07 -8.63
C ALA A 234 -0.72 12.37 -8.30
N VAL A 235 0.37 13.12 -8.26
CA VAL A 235 1.69 12.65 -7.86
C VAL A 235 2.09 13.42 -6.62
N LEU A 236 2.31 12.70 -5.53
CA LEU A 236 2.97 13.19 -4.34
C LEU A 236 4.46 12.92 -4.49
N GLY A 237 5.28 13.97 -4.40
CA GLY A 237 6.72 13.87 -4.41
C GLY A 237 7.37 14.87 -3.47
N GLN A 238 8.67 14.76 -3.33
CA GLN A 238 9.51 15.70 -2.58
C GLN A 238 10.65 16.18 -3.46
N LYS A 239 10.99 17.46 -3.34
CA LYS A 239 12.09 18.05 -4.10
C LYS A 239 13.36 18.00 -3.25
N ILE A 240 14.18 16.98 -3.48
CA ILE A 240 15.48 16.83 -2.83
C ILE A 240 16.55 17.13 -3.89
N ASP A 241 17.45 18.09 -3.63
CA ASP A 241 18.52 18.51 -4.55
C ASP A 241 18.06 18.86 -5.98
N LYS A 242 16.93 19.56 -6.10
CA LYS A 242 16.28 19.94 -7.39
C LYS A 242 15.77 18.75 -8.23
N LYS A 243 15.81 17.52 -7.71
CA LYS A 243 15.19 16.33 -8.32
C LYS A 243 13.88 16.01 -7.61
N LEU A 244 12.86 15.63 -8.39
CA LEU A 244 11.56 15.20 -7.86
C LEU A 244 11.66 13.73 -7.47
N ASN A 245 11.65 13.45 -6.18
CA ASN A 245 11.53 12.10 -5.63
C ASN A 245 10.05 11.77 -5.52
N VAL A 246 9.57 10.86 -6.38
CA VAL A 246 8.17 10.43 -6.39
C VAL A 246 7.93 9.48 -5.22
N ILE A 247 7.00 9.85 -4.34
CA ILE A 247 6.62 9.09 -3.14
C ILE A 247 5.38 8.26 -3.45
N LEU A 248 4.36 8.88 -4.06
CA LEU A 248 3.11 8.18 -4.34
C LEU A 248 2.43 8.72 -5.60
N ILE A 249 2.07 7.83 -6.51
CA ILE A 249 1.23 8.13 -7.66
C ILE A 249 -0.19 7.65 -7.35
N TYR A 250 -1.17 8.54 -7.50
CA TYR A 250 -2.59 8.28 -7.32
C TYR A 250 -3.35 8.49 -8.63
N PRO A 251 -3.48 7.41 -9.43
CA PRO A 251 -4.22 7.45 -10.69
C PRO A 251 -5.68 6.99 -10.45
N TYR A 252 -6.66 7.80 -10.88
CA TYR A 252 -8.08 7.49 -10.87
C TYR A 252 -8.74 7.71 -12.24
N LEU A 253 -9.57 6.77 -12.70
CA LEU A 253 -10.45 6.96 -13.85
C LEU A 253 -11.77 7.63 -13.44
N SER A 254 -12.25 8.57 -14.25
CA SER A 254 -13.51 9.30 -13.98
C SER A 254 -14.75 8.42 -14.06
N CYS A 255 -14.72 7.31 -14.82
CA CYS A 255 -15.85 6.39 -14.95
C CYS A 255 -16.24 5.72 -13.61
N PHE A 256 -15.29 5.54 -12.69
CA PHE A 256 -15.58 5.08 -11.32
C PHE A 256 -15.91 6.21 -10.34
N TYR A 257 -15.69 7.46 -10.75
CA TYR A 257 -15.89 8.67 -9.95
C TYR A 257 -17.35 9.13 -10.01
N GLN A 258 -17.96 9.09 -11.20
CA GLN A 258 -19.37 9.46 -11.40
C GLN A 258 -20.36 8.56 -10.62
N ASP A 259 -20.06 7.27 -10.46
CA ASP A 259 -20.93 6.33 -9.72
C ASP A 259 -20.94 6.53 -8.19
N ARG A 260 -19.94 7.22 -7.60
CA ARG A 260 -19.83 7.38 -6.13
C ARG A 260 -20.06 8.78 -5.59
N TYR A 261 -19.86 9.83 -6.40
CA TYR A 261 -19.98 11.22 -5.93
C TYR A 261 -20.61 12.11 -7.01
N LEU A 262 -21.93 12.01 -7.16
CA LEU A 262 -22.75 13.03 -7.82
C LEU A 262 -22.69 14.34 -7.00
N SER A 263 -21.71 15.22 -7.24
CA SER A 263 -21.74 16.69 -6.99
C SER A 263 -20.39 17.37 -6.65
N HIS A 264 -19.23 16.70 -6.72
CA HIS A 264 -17.96 17.34 -6.30
C HIS A 264 -16.91 17.45 -7.40
N ASP A 265 -16.25 18.62 -7.47
CA ASP A 265 -15.09 18.89 -8.34
C ASP A 265 -14.02 17.80 -8.16
N PRO A 266 -13.67 17.03 -9.22
CA PRO A 266 -12.69 15.94 -9.15
C PRO A 266 -11.34 16.38 -8.56
N ARG A 267 -10.99 17.67 -8.74
CA ARG A 267 -9.75 18.30 -8.26
C ARG A 267 -9.69 18.44 -6.73
N ARG A 268 -10.82 18.44 -6.05
CA ARG A 268 -10.91 18.46 -4.57
C ARG A 268 -10.74 17.07 -3.95
N SER A 269 -10.82 16.00 -4.74
CA SER A 269 -10.68 14.63 -4.23
C SER A 269 -9.25 14.26 -3.90
N GLY A 270 -8.30 14.59 -4.79
CA GLY A 270 -6.87 14.34 -4.54
C GLY A 270 -6.44 15.01 -3.23
N LYS A 271 -6.84 16.27 -3.03
CA LYS A 271 -6.57 17.02 -1.78
C LYS A 271 -7.08 16.31 -0.52
N ARG A 272 -8.23 15.62 -0.58
CA ARG A 272 -8.78 14.87 0.58
C ARG A 272 -8.06 13.54 0.81
N SER A 273 -7.73 12.78 -0.24
CA SER A 273 -7.01 11.52 -0.11
C SER A 273 -5.58 11.69 0.40
N PHE A 274 -4.92 12.80 0.06
CA PHE A 274 -3.56 13.10 0.52
C PHE A 274 -3.53 13.91 1.83
N GLY A 275 -4.54 14.73 2.11
CA GLY A 275 -4.62 15.50 3.37
C GLY A 275 -4.72 14.63 4.62
N SER A 276 -5.16 13.37 4.51
CA SER A 276 -5.14 12.41 5.62
C SER A 276 -3.77 11.75 5.86
N LEU A 277 -2.82 11.90 4.93
CA LEU A 277 -1.51 11.22 4.97
C LEU A 277 -0.37 12.12 5.45
N VAL A 278 -0.45 13.45 5.26
CA VAL A 278 0.76 14.28 5.25
C VAL A 278 0.69 15.54 6.12
N GLY A 279 -0.42 15.82 6.81
CA GLY A 279 -0.51 17.00 7.69
C GLY A 279 -0.47 18.35 6.95
N PRO A 280 -0.18 19.48 7.63
CA PRO A 280 -0.45 20.84 7.12
C PRO A 280 0.60 21.45 6.17
N GLU A 281 1.77 20.82 5.95
CA GLU A 281 2.84 21.35 5.07
C GLU A 281 2.82 20.71 3.67
N LEU A 282 1.79 21.05 2.88
CA LEU A 282 1.69 20.68 1.46
C LEU A 282 1.82 21.87 0.53
N ILE A 283 2.69 21.72 -0.48
CA ILE A 283 2.80 22.63 -1.61
C ILE A 283 2.03 22.04 -2.79
N PHE A 284 1.12 22.81 -3.37
CA PHE A 284 0.25 22.36 -4.46
C PHE A 284 0.62 23.03 -5.79
N TYR A 285 0.85 22.20 -6.82
CA TYR A 285 0.97 22.64 -8.20
C TYR A 285 -0.25 22.19 -9.01
N GLN A 286 -0.78 23.12 -9.79
CA GLN A 286 -1.88 22.88 -10.71
C GLN A 286 -1.34 23.08 -12.12
N ASP A 287 -1.39 22.03 -12.95
CA ASP A 287 -0.80 21.94 -14.28
C ASP A 287 0.74 21.84 -14.35
N MET A 288 1.24 20.96 -15.23
CA MET A 288 2.69 20.76 -15.49
C MET A 288 3.33 21.94 -16.24
N SER A 289 2.53 22.90 -16.73
CA SER A 289 2.95 24.04 -17.53
C SER A 289 2.90 25.39 -16.80
N ASP A 290 2.30 25.44 -15.60
CA ASP A 290 2.05 26.70 -14.89
C ASP A 290 2.84 26.71 -13.56
N GLU A 291 4.01 27.39 -13.53
CA GLU A 291 4.83 27.62 -12.32
C GLU A 291 4.17 28.59 -11.30
N ARG A 292 2.84 28.68 -11.29
CA ARG A 292 2.10 29.56 -10.38
C ARG A 292 1.94 28.90 -9.01
N LEU A 293 2.82 29.29 -8.09
CA LEU A 293 2.78 28.94 -6.67
C LEU A 293 1.42 29.27 -6.04
N SER A 294 0.69 28.25 -5.57
CA SER A 294 -0.41 28.44 -4.62
C SER A 294 -0.03 27.78 -3.29
N ARG A 295 0.38 28.58 -2.30
CA ARG A 295 0.57 28.11 -0.92
C ARG A 295 -0.80 28.05 -0.23
N ALA A 296 -1.14 26.90 0.33
CA ALA A 296 -2.33 26.75 1.16
C ALA A 296 -1.90 26.32 2.57
N HIS A 297 -2.06 27.20 3.55
CA HIS A 297 -1.99 26.83 4.97
C HIS A 297 -3.36 26.30 5.41
N GLY A 298 -3.38 25.13 6.04
CA GLY A 298 -4.60 24.53 6.60
C GLY A 298 -4.64 24.71 8.12
N ASP A 299 -5.65 25.43 8.62
CA ASP A 299 -5.97 25.48 10.05
C ASP A 299 -6.87 24.28 10.42
N PHE A 300 -6.52 23.60 11.52
CA PHE A 300 -7.25 22.44 12.03
C PHE A 300 -8.15 22.86 13.21
N ASP A 301 -9.47 22.95 13.00
CA ASP A 301 -10.47 23.03 14.07
C ASP A 301 -11.15 21.65 14.16
N GLY A 302 -10.94 20.96 15.30
CA GLY A 302 -11.32 19.57 15.56
C GLY A 302 -12.81 19.22 15.48
N SER A 303 -13.66 20.15 15.04
CA SER A 303 -15.10 19.94 14.86
C SER A 303 -15.55 19.93 13.38
N ARG A 304 -14.71 20.36 12.43
CA ARG A 304 -15.03 20.36 10.98
C ARG A 304 -13.77 20.06 10.19
N GLY A 305 -13.83 19.08 9.27
CA GLY A 305 -12.68 18.66 8.46
C GLY A 305 -11.93 19.82 7.75
N PRO A 306 -10.70 19.57 7.27
CA PRO A 306 -9.73 20.61 6.94
C PRO A 306 -10.27 21.61 5.89
N ARG A 307 -10.22 22.90 6.22
CA ARG A 307 -10.53 24.00 5.29
C ARG A 307 -9.22 24.54 4.70
N TYR A 308 -9.03 24.35 3.41
CA TYR A 308 -7.91 24.95 2.67
C TYR A 308 -8.32 26.32 2.10
N ARG A 309 -7.62 27.39 2.49
CA ARG A 309 -7.83 28.74 1.94
C ARG A 309 -6.73 29.01 0.91
N ALA A 310 -7.11 29.15 -0.36
CA ALA A 310 -6.19 29.65 -1.38
C ALA A 310 -6.01 31.17 -1.18
N GLN A 311 -4.80 31.63 -0.89
CA GLN A 311 -4.47 33.05 -0.99
C GLN A 311 -4.01 33.33 -2.43
N GLY A 312 -4.80 34.08 -3.18
CA GLY A 312 -4.35 34.66 -4.45
C GLY A 312 -3.39 35.80 -4.14
N LEU A 313 -2.16 35.73 -4.65
CA LEU A 313 -1.28 36.91 -4.69
C LEU A 313 -1.89 37.88 -5.71
N GLY A 314 -2.28 39.06 -5.23
CA GLY A 314 -2.94 40.10 -6.01
C GLY A 314 -2.06 40.60 -7.17
N SER A 315 -2.74 40.91 -8.27
CA SER A 315 -2.21 41.55 -9.47
C SER A 315 -1.58 42.92 -9.18
N SER A 316 -0.35 43.12 -9.66
CA SER A 316 0.19 44.45 -10.01
C SER A 316 0.22 44.55 -11.52
#